data_AF-A0A239RG32-F1
#
_entry.id   AF-A0A239RG32-F1
#
_cell.length_a   1.000
_cell.length_b   1.000
_cell.length_c   1.000
_cell.angle_alpha   90.00
_cell.angle_beta   90.00
_cell.angle_gamma   90.00
#
_symmetry.space_group_name_H-M   'P 1'
#
loop_
_entity.id
_entity.type
_entity.pdbx_description
1 polymer ?
#
loop_
_entity_poly.entity_id
_entity_poly.type
_entity_poly.pdbx_seq_one_letter_code
_entity_poly.pdbx_strand_id
1 'polypeptide(L)' 'MKLNETTLADVLHTMAEDKADYAEVDFEINGLKARLEIKLVSRDEDEE' A
#
# COMPACT_ATOMS: atom_id res chain seq x y z
N MET A 1 -1.42 17.85 -1.54
CA MET A 1 -0.14 17.35 -0.99
C MET A 1 0.84 17.16 -2.15
N LYS A 2 2.10 17.58 -2.00
CA LYS A 2 3.18 17.22 -2.93
C LYS A 2 3.74 15.87 -2.44
N LEU A 3 3.68 14.82 -3.26
CA LEU A 3 4.26 13.52 -2.94
C LEU A 3 5.79 13.67 -2.91
N ASN A 4 6.36 13.82 -1.72
CA ASN A 4 7.78 13.57 -1.50
C ASN A 4 7.92 12.06 -1.28
N GLU A 5 8.68 11.37 -2.14
CA GLU A 5 9.19 9.99 -1.98
C GLU A 5 8.45 9.09 -0.98
N THR A 6 7.14 8.88 -1.17
CA THR A 6 6.39 7.95 -0.32
C THR A 6 6.74 6.53 -0.77
N THR A 7 7.46 5.81 0.07
CA THR A 7 7.89 4.45 -0.25
C THR A 7 6.74 3.47 -0.03
N LEU A 8 6.80 2.30 -0.66
CA LEU A 8 5.82 1.23 -0.42
C LEU A 8 5.74 0.86 1.07
N ALA A 9 6.86 0.95 1.80
CA ALA A 9 6.90 0.68 3.23
C ALA A 9 6.06 1.68 4.04
N ASP A 10 6.06 2.97 3.66
CA ASP A 10 5.27 4.00 4.34
C ASP A 10 3.77 3.79 4.14
N VAL A 11 3.37 3.35 2.93
CA VAL A 11 1.98 2.99 2.63
C VAL A 11 1.55 1.79 3.49
N LEU A 12 2.37 0.74 3.55
CA LEU A 12 2.08 -0.43 4.38
C LEU A 12 2.03 -0.09 5.87
N HIS A 13 2.90 0.79 6.36
CA HIS A 13 2.89 1.22 7.76
C HIS A 13 1.61 2.00 8.09
N THR A 14 1.24 2.97 7.24
CA THR A 14 0.00 3.75 7.39
C THR A 14 -1.22 2.83 7.39
N MET A 15 -1.28 1.87 6.47
CA MET A 15 -2.37 0.90 6.42
C MET A 15 -2.48 0.07 7.71
N ALA A 16 -1.35 -0.36 8.26
CA ALA A 16 -1.32 -1.12 9.51
C ALA A 16 -1.78 -0.27 10.72
N GLU A 17 -1.34 1.00 10.81
CA GLU A 17 -1.76 1.93 11.86
C GLU A 17 -3.26 2.25 11.79
N ASP A 18 -3.75 2.51 10.58
CA ASP A 18 -5.15 2.85 10.32
C ASP A 18 -6.09 1.63 10.35
N LYS A 19 -5.54 0.42 10.53
CA LYS A 19 -6.27 -0.86 10.38
C LYS A 19 -7.00 -0.95 9.04
N ALA A 20 -6.43 -0.36 8.00
CA ALA A 20 -6.93 -0.45 6.65
C ALA A 20 -6.45 -1.77 6.03
N ASP A 21 -7.40 -2.56 5.52
CA ASP A 21 -7.12 -3.80 4.81
C ASP A 21 -6.82 -3.58 3.31
N TYR A 22 -6.99 -2.35 2.83
CA TYR A 22 -6.87 -2.00 1.41
C TYR A 22 -6.31 -0.60 1.18
N ALA A 23 -5.43 -0.46 0.18
CA ALA A 23 -4.95 0.83 -0.32
C ALA A 23 -4.74 0.82 -1.84
N GLU A 24 -4.94 1.99 -2.45
CA GLU A 24 -4.67 2.24 -3.85
C GLU A 24 -3.61 3.33 -3.99
N VAL A 25 -2.60 3.07 -4.82
CA VAL A 25 -1.58 4.04 -5.18
C VAL A 25 -1.58 4.22 -6.69
N ASP A 26 -2.03 5.38 -7.14
CA ASP A 26 -1.97 5.78 -8.54
C ASP A 26 -0.61 6.44 -8.83
N PHE A 27 0.08 6.00 -9.88
CA PHE A 27 1.37 6.55 -10.30
C PHE A 27 1.52 6.58 -11.83
N GLU A 28 2.45 7.39 -12.31
CA GLU A 28 2.75 7.55 -13.74
C GLU A 28 4.23 7.28 -14.01
N ILE A 29 4.55 6.35 -14.91
CA ILE A 29 5.93 6.05 -15.34
C ILE A 29 6.00 6.21 -16.85
N ASN A 30 6.83 7.12 -17.34
CA ASN A 30 7.01 7.39 -18.77
C ASN A 30 5.68 7.66 -19.53
N GLY A 31 4.72 8.35 -18.89
CA GLY A 31 3.40 8.63 -19.46
C GLY A 31 2.40 7.47 -19.39
N LEU A 32 2.80 6.30 -18.87
CA LEU A 32 1.89 5.21 -18.56
C LEU A 32 1.27 5.44 -17.18
N LYS A 33 -0.05 5.59 -17.15
CA LYS A 33 -0.81 5.62 -15.90
C LYS A 33 -1.00 4.19 -15.40
N ALA A 34 -0.62 3.94 -14.16
CA ALA A 34 -0.74 2.65 -13.51
C ALA A 34 -1.29 2.82 -12.09
N ARG A 35 -1.87 1.75 -11.57
CA ARG A 35 -2.39 1.66 -10.21
C ARG A 35 -1.80 0.44 -9.54
N LEU A 36 -1.28 0.62 -8.32
CA LEU A 36 -0.92 -0.47 -7.42
C LEU A 36 -2.02 -0.60 -6.38
N GLU A 37 -2.68 -1.75 -6.37
CA GLU A 37 -3.69 -2.11 -5.37
C GLU A 37 -3.03 -3.04 -4.33
N ILE A 38 -3.08 -2.64 -3.07
CA ILE A 38 -2.46 -3.37 -1.95
C ILE A 38 -3.57 -3.85 -1.05
N LYS A 39 -3.67 -5.17 -0.86
CA LYS A 39 -4.58 -5.78 0.09
C LYS A 39 -3.77 -6.45 1.19
N LEU A 40 -3.92 -5.97 2.43
CA LEU A 40 -3.36 -6.65 3.59
C LEU A 40 -4.25 -7.84 3.92
N VAL A 41 -3.66 -9.02 3.88
CA VAL A 41 -4.30 -10.25 4.33
C VAL A 41 -3.57 -10.71 5.58
N SER A 42 -4.29 -10.90 6.68
CA SER A 42 -3.74 -11.63 7.81
C SER A 42 -3.52 -13.06 7.33
N ARG A 43 -2.26 -13.50 7.35
CA ARG A 43 -1.98 -14.92 7.32
C ARG A 43 -2.08 -15.37 8.76
N ASP A 44 -3.08 -16.17 9.08
CA ASP A 44 -3.17 -16.80 10.38
C ASP A 44 -1.92 -17.69 10.53
N GLU A 45 -0.92 -17.21 11.25
CA GLU A 45 0.24 -17.99 11.67
C GLU A 45 -0.10 -18.68 12.99
N ASP A 46 -1.19 -19.46 13.01
CA ASP A 46 -1.58 -20.28 14.17
C ASP A 46 -2.38 -21.50 13.68
N GLU A 47 -1.66 -22.47 13.10
CA GLU A 47 -1.96 -23.89 13.31
C GLU A 47 -0.68 -24.53 13.90
N GLU A 48 -0.29 -24.12 15.12
CA GLU A 48 0.54 -24.95 16.01
C GLU A 48 -0.35 -25.97 16.75
#